data_AF-W0FHU3-F1
#
_entry.id   AF-W0FHU3-F1
#
_cell.length_a   1.000
_cell.length_b   1.000
_cell.length_c   1.000
_cell.angle_alpha   90.00
_cell.angle_beta   90.00
_cell.angle_gamma   90.00
#
_symmetry.space_group_name_H-M   'P 1'
#
loop_
_entity.id
_entity.type
_entity.pdbx_description
1 polymer ?
#
loop_
_entity_poly.entity_id
_entity_poly.type
_entity_poly.pdbx_seq_one_letter_code
_entity_poly.pdbx_strand_id
1 'polypeptide(L)' 'MRESRSKRIRVHDVRHSHASLLVELGFSPLLIAERLGHEKVQTTMDTYSHLYPNKQVEVARQLDDLIP' A
#
# COMPACT_ATOMS: atom_id res chain seq x y z
N MET A 1 -23.99 5.86 19.91
CA MET A 1 -22.56 6.17 19.73
C MET A 1 -21.80 4.88 19.99
N ARG A 2 -21.28 4.20 18.96
CA ARG A 2 -20.58 2.92 19.14
C ARG A 2 -19.30 3.21 19.92
N GLU A 3 -19.18 2.67 21.12
CA GLU A 3 -17.95 2.71 21.89
C GLU A 3 -16.88 1.92 21.13
N SER A 4 -16.03 2.64 20.41
CA SER A 4 -14.80 2.08 19.85
C SER A 4 -13.95 1.66 21.05
N ARG A 5 -13.95 0.35 21.37
CA ARG A 5 -13.07 -0.27 22.37
C ARG A 5 -11.63 0.02 21.95
N SER A 6 -11.08 1.16 22.38
CA SER A 6 -9.80 1.67 21.90
C SER A 6 -8.70 0.79 22.47
N LYS A 7 -8.31 -0.23 21.69
CA LYS A 7 -7.04 -0.92 21.89
C LYS A 7 -5.96 0.16 21.87
N ARG A 8 -5.04 0.14 22.85
CA ARG A 8 -3.93 1.10 22.89
C ARG A 8 -3.26 1.14 21.52
N ILE A 9 -3.22 2.31 20.91
CA ILE A 9 -2.54 2.52 19.64
C ILE A 9 -1.06 2.28 19.88
N ARG A 10 -0.49 1.32 19.17
CA ARG A 10 0.94 1.03 19.19
C ARG A 10 1.63 1.87 18.13
N VAL A 11 2.91 2.15 18.31
CA VAL A 11 3.73 2.85 17.29
C VAL A 11 3.70 2.10 15.95
N HIS A 12 3.58 0.78 15.97
CA HIS A 12 3.44 -0.05 14.77
C HIS A 12 2.15 0.24 13.98
N ASP A 13 1.06 0.62 14.65
CA ASP A 13 -0.20 0.92 13.99
C ASP A 13 -0.11 2.19 13.14
N VAL A 14 0.69 3.17 13.60
CA VAL A 14 1.00 4.38 12.81
C VAL A 14 1.81 4.03 11.56
N ARG A 15 2.78 3.11 11.68
CA ARG A 15 3.54 2.60 10.52
C ARG A 15 2.61 1.93 9.51
N HIS A 16 1.64 1.14 9.97
CA HIS A 16 0.62 0.54 9.11
C HIS A 16 -0.23 1.59 8.40
N SER A 17 -0.78 2.57 9.13
CA SER A 17 -1.57 3.65 8.51
C SER A 17 -0.77 4.45 7.49
N HIS A 18 0.51 4.73 7.76
CA HIS A 18 1.39 5.41 6.82
C HIS A 18 1.60 4.58 5.54
N ALA A 19 1.89 3.29 5.68
CA ALA A 19 2.04 2.40 4.53
C ALA A 19 0.76 2.32 3.68
N SER A 20 -0.40 2.14 4.32
CA SER A 20 -1.70 2.12 3.63
C SER A 20 -1.96 3.39 2.84
N LEU A 21 -1.67 4.55 3.41
CA LEU A 21 -1.81 5.83 2.72
C LEU A 21 -0.89 5.92 1.49
N LEU A 22 0.37 5.49 1.60
CA LEU A 22 1.29 5.51 0.46
C LEU A 22 0.85 4.57 -0.67
N VAL A 23 0.26 3.42 -0.33
CA VAL A 23 -0.28 2.49 -1.33
C VAL A 23 -1.47 3.12 -2.06
N GLU A 24 -2.40 3.75 -1.33
CA GLU A 24 -3.55 4.44 -1.92
C GLU A 24 -3.14 5.60 -2.84
N LEU A 25 -2.08 6.33 -2.47
CA LEU A 25 -1.49 7.38 -3.30
C LEU A 25 -0.75 6.83 -4.55
N GLY A 26 -0.67 5.52 -4.71
CA GLY A 26 -0.12 4.87 -5.90
C GLY A 26 1.40 4.75 -5.94
N PHE A 27 2.11 4.96 -4.82
CA PHE A 27 3.56 4.79 -4.75
C PHE A 27 3.96 3.33 -4.99
N SER A 28 5.15 3.13 -5.57
CA SER A 28 5.65 1.77 -5.84
C SER A 28 6.05 1.06 -4.53
N PRO A 29 5.92 -0.28 -4.48
CA PRO A 29 6.34 -1.06 -3.31
C PRO A 29 7.80 -0.87 -2.92
N LEU A 30 8.67 -0.62 -3.90
CA LEU A 30 10.09 -0.34 -3.69
C LEU A 30 10.28 0.98 -2.91
N LEU A 31 9.66 2.06 -3.37
CA LEU A 31 9.73 3.37 -2.69
C LEU A 31 9.15 3.29 -1.27
N ILE A 32 8.05 2.56 -1.10
CA ILE A 32 7.45 2.37 0.23
C ILE A 32 8.41 1.55 1.13
N ALA A 33 9.04 0.51 0.61
CA ALA A 33 10.02 -0.27 1.37
C ALA A 33 11.22 0.58 1.83
N GLU A 34 11.80 1.36 0.93
CA GLU A 34 12.90 2.28 1.26
C GLU A 34 12.47 3.31 2.30
N ARG A 35 11.28 3.92 2.13
CA ARG A 35 10.73 4.91 3.06
C ARG A 35 10.50 4.35 4.46
N LEU A 36 10.10 3.09 4.56
CA LEU A 36 9.86 2.39 5.83
C LEU A 36 11.14 1.79 6.42
N GLY A 37 12.25 1.81 5.69
CA GLY A 37 13.53 1.22 6.10
C GLY A 37 13.53 -0.31 6.06
N HIS A 38 12.74 -0.92 5.17
CA HIS A 38 12.77 -2.36 4.96
C HIS A 38 13.95 -2.74 4.07
N GLU A 39 14.82 -3.61 4.58
CA GLU A 39 15.99 -4.12 3.84
C GLU A 39 15.58 -4.88 2.56
N LYS A 40 14.39 -5.48 2.57
CA LYS A 40 13.82 -6.21 1.43
C LYS A 40 12.43 -5.69 1.11
N VAL A 41 12.19 -5.41 -0.17
CA VAL A 41 10.84 -5.07 -0.69
C VAL A 41 9.82 -6.16 -0.35
N GLN A 42 10.26 -7.41 -0.28
CA GLN A 42 9.42 -8.55 0.10
C GLN A 42 8.71 -8.31 1.44
N THR A 43 9.34 -7.69 2.44
CA THR A 43 8.70 -7.37 3.72
C THR A 43 7.50 -6.43 3.55
N THR A 44 7.62 -5.43 2.68
CA THR A 44 6.50 -4.53 2.33
C THR A 44 5.41 -5.30 1.59
N MET A 45 5.79 -6.14 0.63
CA MET A 45 4.84 -6.91 -0.17
C MET A 45 4.09 -7.97 0.67
N ASP A 46 4.77 -8.71 1.53
CA ASP A 46 4.16 -9.70 2.42
C ASP A 46 3.13 -9.06 3.35
N THR A 47 3.38 -7.80 3.77
CA THR A 47 2.51 -7.09 4.70
C THR A 47 1.37 -6.36 4.00
N TYR A 48 1.63 -5.69 2.87
CA TYR A 48 0.72 -4.70 2.28
C TYR A 48 0.27 -5.04 0.85
N SER A 49 0.67 -6.16 0.26
CA SER A 49 0.30 -6.55 -1.12
C SER A 49 -1.21 -6.49 -1.39
N HIS A 50 -2.03 -6.86 -0.40
CA HIS A 50 -3.48 -6.85 -0.49
C HIS A 50 -4.11 -5.45 -0.61
N LEU A 51 -3.36 -4.40 -0.30
CA LEU A 51 -3.81 -3.01 -0.44
C LEU A 51 -3.58 -2.47 -1.86
N TYR A 52 -2.73 -3.12 -2.66
CA TYR A 52 -2.44 -2.63 -3.99
C TYR A 52 -3.62 -2.93 -4.92
N PRO A 53 -4.14 -1.91 -5.63
CA PRO A 53 -5.17 -2.13 -6.62
C PRO A 53 -4.66 -3.05 -7.72
N ASN A 54 -5.56 -3.85 -8.31
CA ASN A 54 -5.21 -4.68 -9.45
C ASN A 54 -4.91 -3.80 -10.67
N LYS A 55 -3.64 -3.44 -10.82
CA LYS A 55 -3.16 -2.56 -11.90
C LYS A 55 -3.18 -3.23 -13.28
N GLN A 56 -3.42 -4.55 -13.38
CA GLN A 56 -3.50 -5.23 -14.68
C GLN A 56 -4.66 -4.69 -15.53
N VAL A 57 -5.80 -4.39 -14.92
CA VAL A 57 -6.97 -3.84 -15.63
C VAL A 57 -6.71 -2.40 -16.08
N GLU A 58 -6.03 -1.61 -15.25
CA GLU A 58 -5.67 -0.23 -15.57
C GLU A 58 -4.63 -0.19 -16.71
N VAL A 59 -3.61 -1.05 -16.64
CA VAL A 59 -2.60 -1.20 -17.70
C VAL A 59 -3.24 -1.66 -19.01
N ALA A 60 -4.13 -2.66 -18.96
CA ALA A 60 -4.84 -3.12 -20.16
C ALA A 60 -5.63 -1.97 -20.82
N ARG A 61 -6.39 -1.19 -20.02
CA ARG A 61 -7.10 -0.01 -20.53
C ARG A 61 -6.18 1.03 -21.15
N GLN A 62 -5.08 1.35 -20.47
CA GLN A 62 -4.10 2.32 -20.98
C GLN A 62 -3.44 1.86 -22.29
N LEU A 63 -3.22 0.55 -22.45
CA LEU A 63 -2.68 -0.02 -23.69
C LEU A 63 -3.73 -0.01 -24.82
N ASP A 64 -4.99 -0.34 -24.52
CA ASP A 64 -6.10 -0.25 -25.49
C ASP A 64 -6.26 1.20 -26.00
N ASP A 65 -6.10 2.21 -25.14
CA ASP A 65 -6.17 3.61 -25.54
C ASP A 65 -4.99 4.07 -26.42
N LEU A 66 -3.87 3.32 -26.42
CA LEU A 66 -2.66 3.61 -27.21
C LEU A 66 -2.65 2.93 -28.58
N ILE A 67 -3.47 1.89 -28.79
CA ILE A 67 -3.53 1.14 -30.03
C ILE A 67 -4.91 1.40 -30.68
N PRO A 68 -4.97 2.14 -31.81
CA PRO A 68 -6.22 2.48 -32.48
C PRO A 68 -6.97 1.29 -33.09
#